data_AF-A0A2T2ZV64-F1
#
_entry.id   AF-A0A2T2ZV64-F1
#
_cell.length_a   1.000
_cell.length_b   1.000
_cell.length_c   1.000
_cell.angle_alpha   90.00
_cell.angle_beta   90.00
_cell.angle_gamma   90.00
#
_symmetry.space_group_name_H-M   'P 1'
#
loop_
_entity.id
_entity.type
_entity.pdbx_description
1 polymer ?
#
loop_
_entity_poly.entity_id
_entity_poly.type
_entity_poly.pdbx_seq_one_letter_code
_entity_poly.pdbx_strand_id
1 'polypeptide(L)'
;MPSSSSSLIASLVGLLSASILTVQAGTVLWDGRFNDLSSSTDLDDWSWSNEVGPYQYYIHGDGPVTEYINLSAAYKNPADTASAQGAQLTLDDTAYWEGQTMRRTELIPQTTAAINEGTVWYHFSMMANATDFPSPYREHQICFFESHFTEMKAGWISGEAATSDGLLRWDVQSVTQWSTEFEAGVWYNIAYEINFTAGTVGFWYSTGGNDLVQTVAPMAASASSNGQDWHLGVLELPRGGYTDTDENLYFSGVYIESGSITTSVSGPGGEFCRLVARARFRAEHPWIR
;
A
#
# COMPACT_ATOMS: atom_id res chain seq x y z
N MET A 1 47.26 -59.93 -24.42
CA MET A 1 46.29 -59.35 -25.38
C MET A 1 44.89 -59.54 -24.79
N PRO A 2 43.98 -58.57 -24.99
CA PRO A 2 43.01 -58.00 -24.02
C PRO A 2 41.79 -58.92 -23.76
N SER A 3 40.84 -58.72 -22.83
CA SER A 3 40.11 -57.54 -22.33
C SER A 3 39.33 -57.94 -21.05
N SER A 4 39.44 -57.22 -19.92
CA SER A 4 38.41 -56.30 -19.37
C SER A 4 36.95 -56.73 -19.63
N SER A 5 36.02 -56.82 -18.66
CA SER A 5 35.68 -55.79 -17.67
C SER A 5 34.72 -56.37 -16.60
N SER A 6 35.01 -56.12 -15.32
CA SER A 6 34.04 -56.28 -14.23
C SER A 6 33.13 -55.06 -14.19
N SER A 7 31.81 -55.25 -14.35
CA SER A 7 30.82 -54.19 -14.18
C SER A 7 30.47 -54.05 -12.69
N LEU A 8 31.03 -53.03 -12.04
CA LEU A 8 30.56 -52.51 -10.75
C LEU A 8 29.48 -51.47 -11.06
N ILE A 9 28.21 -51.83 -10.86
CA ILE A 9 27.11 -50.88 -10.82
C ILE A 9 27.17 -50.20 -9.45
N ALA A 10 27.78 -49.02 -9.40
CA ALA A 10 27.66 -48.13 -8.25
C ALA A 10 26.33 -47.37 -8.38
N SER A 11 25.34 -47.74 -7.57
CA SER A 11 24.12 -46.94 -7.37
C SER A 11 24.48 -45.65 -6.66
N LEU A 12 24.54 -44.54 -7.40
CA LEU A 12 24.65 -43.20 -6.85
C LEU A 12 23.25 -42.74 -6.44
N VAL A 13 22.87 -42.97 -5.18
CA VAL A 13 21.71 -42.31 -4.56
C VAL A 13 22.11 -40.87 -4.29
N GLY A 14 21.75 -39.97 -5.21
CA GLY A 14 21.86 -38.53 -4.98
C GLY A 14 20.80 -38.09 -3.96
N LEU A 15 21.21 -37.78 -2.74
CA LEU A 15 20.36 -37.02 -1.81
C LEU A 15 20.20 -35.60 -2.38
N LEU A 16 19.01 -35.32 -2.94
CA LEU A 16 18.59 -33.97 -3.26
C LEU A 16 18.21 -33.29 -1.93
N SER A 17 19.16 -32.58 -1.32
CA SER A 17 18.86 -31.70 -0.18
C SER A 17 18.00 -30.54 -0.70
N ALA A 18 16.68 -30.64 -0.51
CA ALA A 18 15.78 -29.51 -0.70
C ALA A 18 16.06 -28.50 0.43
N SER A 19 16.84 -27.48 0.14
CA SER A 19 16.97 -26.31 1.00
C SER A 19 15.61 -25.61 1.03
N ILE A 20 14.85 -25.81 2.12
CA ILE A 20 13.69 -24.98 2.41
C ILE A 20 14.26 -23.60 2.72
N LEU A 21 14.20 -22.69 1.75
CA LEU A 21 14.38 -21.27 2.00
C LEU A 21 13.22 -20.86 2.92
N THR A 22 13.50 -20.75 4.22
CA THR A 22 12.60 -20.06 5.13
C THR A 22 12.67 -18.58 4.76
N VAL A 23 11.74 -18.11 3.93
CA VAL A 23 11.50 -16.67 3.77
C VAL A 23 11.10 -16.17 5.15
N GLN A 24 11.99 -15.43 5.79
CA GLN A 24 11.69 -14.74 7.03
C GLN A 24 10.86 -13.52 6.64
N ALA A 25 9.53 -13.63 6.77
CA ALA A 25 8.64 -12.49 6.61
C ALA A 25 8.96 -11.45 7.69
N GLY A 26 8.75 -10.17 7.38
CA GLY A 26 8.87 -9.09 8.34
C GLY A 26 7.89 -9.23 9.51
N THR A 27 8.13 -8.45 10.56
CA THR A 27 7.21 -8.32 11.69
C THR A 27 6.28 -7.14 11.43
N VAL A 28 4.98 -7.39 11.33
CA VAL A 28 3.96 -6.33 11.29
C VAL A 28 4.01 -5.56 12.61
N LEU A 29 4.32 -4.27 12.53
CA LEU A 29 4.34 -3.32 13.65
C LEU A 29 2.95 -2.74 13.93
N TRP A 30 2.22 -2.46 12.87
CA TRP A 30 0.87 -1.92 12.90
C TRP A 30 0.06 -2.46 11.71
N ASP A 31 -1.20 -2.81 11.96
CA ASP A 31 -2.08 -3.45 10.99
C ASP A 31 -3.30 -2.56 10.70
N GLY A 32 -3.31 -1.98 9.50
CA GLY A 32 -4.38 -1.12 8.99
C GLY A 32 -5.33 -1.83 8.03
N ARG A 33 -5.33 -3.16 7.95
CA ARG A 33 -6.06 -3.90 6.90
C ARG A 33 -7.58 -3.92 7.06
N PHE A 34 -8.13 -3.17 8.01
CA PHE A 34 -9.55 -3.09 8.36
C PHE A 34 -10.19 -4.44 8.74
N ASN A 35 -9.37 -5.43 9.12
CA ASN A 35 -9.84 -6.77 9.47
C ASN A 35 -10.60 -6.81 10.80
N ASP A 36 -10.27 -5.90 11.70
CA ASP A 36 -10.88 -5.81 13.03
C ASP A 36 -12.09 -4.85 13.06
N LEU A 37 -12.46 -4.27 11.91
CA LEU A 37 -13.63 -3.41 11.77
C LEU A 37 -14.74 -4.17 11.05
N SER A 38 -15.96 -4.08 11.56
CA SER A 38 -17.16 -4.62 10.94
C SER A 38 -17.69 -3.71 9.81
N SER A 39 -17.53 -2.41 9.98
CA SER A 39 -17.85 -1.38 8.98
C SER A 39 -17.09 -0.09 9.30
N SER A 40 -17.20 0.93 8.44
CA SER A 40 -16.54 2.21 8.67
C SER A 40 -17.09 2.98 9.88
N THR A 41 -18.29 2.67 10.38
CA THR A 41 -18.81 3.30 11.60
C THR A 41 -17.99 2.97 12.84
N ASP A 42 -17.21 1.89 12.82
CA ASP A 42 -16.31 1.54 13.93
C ASP A 42 -15.15 2.55 14.06
N LEU A 43 -14.92 3.41 13.05
CA LEU A 43 -13.99 4.54 13.15
C LEU A 43 -14.49 5.64 14.10
N ASP A 44 -15.81 5.74 14.31
CA ASP A 44 -16.41 6.72 15.24
C ASP A 44 -16.14 6.38 16.72
N ASP A 45 -15.64 5.18 17.02
CA ASP A 45 -15.25 4.78 18.39
C ASP A 45 -13.97 5.48 18.86
N TRP A 46 -13.12 5.92 17.93
CA TRP A 46 -11.91 6.69 18.23
C TRP A 46 -12.25 8.14 18.58
N SER A 47 -11.57 8.69 19.58
CA SER A 47 -11.55 10.13 19.84
C SER A 47 -10.28 10.53 20.59
N TRP A 48 -9.97 11.83 20.64
CA TRP A 48 -8.87 12.37 21.46
C TRP A 48 -8.93 11.99 22.95
N SER A 49 -10.11 11.61 23.46
CA SER A 49 -10.29 11.15 24.84
C SER A 49 -10.39 9.63 25.00
N ASN A 50 -10.44 8.90 23.88
CA ASN A 50 -10.55 7.46 23.80
C ASN A 50 -9.90 6.95 22.50
N GLU A 51 -8.57 6.96 22.47
CA GLU A 51 -7.79 6.63 21.28
C GLU A 51 -7.69 5.11 21.05
N VAL A 52 -8.83 4.49 20.72
CA VAL A 52 -8.98 3.05 20.48
C VAL A 52 -8.97 2.71 19.00
N GLY A 53 -8.85 1.42 18.68
CA GLY A 53 -8.85 0.95 17.29
C GLY A 53 -7.53 1.21 16.55
N PRO A 54 -7.46 0.85 15.26
CA PRO A 54 -6.22 0.93 14.49
C PRO A 54 -5.98 2.29 13.84
N TYR A 55 -6.97 3.18 13.79
CA TYR A 55 -6.91 4.46 13.10
C TYR A 55 -7.40 5.62 13.96
N GLN A 56 -6.72 6.76 13.83
CA GLN A 56 -7.24 8.07 14.18
C GLN A 56 -8.10 8.56 13.01
N TYR A 57 -9.29 9.04 13.32
CA TYR A 57 -10.24 9.56 12.34
C TYR A 57 -10.76 10.92 12.81
N TYR A 58 -10.15 11.98 12.28
CA TYR A 58 -10.54 13.37 12.59
C TYR A 58 -10.35 14.34 11.42
N ILE A 59 -9.69 13.93 10.34
CA ILE A 59 -9.45 14.75 9.15
C ILE A 59 -10.49 14.36 8.08
N HIS A 60 -11.67 14.93 8.24
CA HIS A 60 -12.83 14.69 7.38
C HIS A 60 -13.76 15.92 7.39
N GLY A 61 -14.81 15.90 6.55
CA GLY A 61 -15.87 16.90 6.53
C GLY A 61 -16.89 16.75 7.66
N ASP A 62 -17.94 17.57 7.66
CA ASP A 62 -18.95 17.60 8.74
C ASP A 62 -19.99 16.46 8.67
N GLY A 63 -19.98 15.67 7.60
CA GLY A 63 -20.88 14.55 7.36
C GLY A 63 -20.57 13.29 8.19
N PRO A 64 -21.48 12.30 8.21
CA PRO A 64 -21.22 11.00 8.81
C PRO A 64 -20.08 10.26 8.10
N VAL A 65 -19.35 9.41 8.82
CA VAL A 65 -18.23 8.63 8.26
C VAL A 65 -18.59 7.84 7.00
N THR A 66 -19.84 7.41 6.83
CA THR A 66 -20.30 6.68 5.64
C THR A 66 -20.38 7.52 4.36
N GLU A 67 -20.31 8.85 4.43
CA GLU A 67 -20.14 9.71 3.26
C GLU A 67 -18.70 9.64 2.74
N TYR A 68 -17.72 9.50 3.64
CA TYR A 68 -16.30 9.60 3.33
C TYR A 68 -15.59 8.26 3.24
N ILE A 69 -15.98 7.27 4.04
CA ILE A 69 -15.30 5.99 4.14
C ILE A 69 -16.32 4.86 4.15
N ASN A 70 -16.15 3.90 3.25
CA ASN A 70 -16.98 2.69 3.18
C ASN A 70 -16.09 1.46 3.07
N LEU A 71 -16.44 0.39 3.80
CA LEU A 71 -15.69 -0.85 3.77
C LEU A 71 -16.45 -1.95 3.01
N SER A 72 -15.73 -2.70 2.17
CA SER A 72 -16.31 -3.83 1.44
C SER A 72 -15.25 -4.80 0.95
N ALA A 73 -15.60 -6.09 0.85
CA ALA A 73 -14.77 -7.10 0.18
C ALA A 73 -14.53 -6.80 -1.32
N ALA A 74 -15.38 -5.97 -1.94
CA ALA A 74 -15.21 -5.53 -3.32
C ALA A 74 -14.18 -4.38 -3.47
N TYR A 75 -13.80 -3.74 -2.37
CA TYR A 75 -12.95 -2.53 -2.38
C TYR A 75 -11.47 -2.83 -2.12
N LYS A 76 -11.06 -4.11 -2.19
CA LYS A 76 -9.66 -4.51 -2.03
C LYS A 76 -9.06 -5.07 -3.31
N ASN A 77 -7.73 -5.12 -3.34
CA ASN A 77 -7.01 -5.90 -4.33
C ASN A 77 -7.45 -7.36 -4.21
N PRO A 78 -8.02 -7.99 -5.26
CA PRO A 78 -8.45 -9.38 -5.20
C PRO A 78 -7.30 -10.37 -4.92
N ALA A 79 -6.05 -9.98 -5.20
CA ALA A 79 -4.87 -10.78 -4.90
C ALA A 79 -4.41 -10.66 -3.44
N ASP A 80 -4.89 -9.66 -2.70
CA ASP A 80 -4.69 -9.52 -1.26
C ASP A 80 -5.64 -10.44 -0.52
N THR A 81 -5.12 -11.58 -0.06
CA THR A 81 -5.88 -12.57 0.70
C THR A 81 -5.85 -12.33 2.20
N ALA A 82 -5.01 -11.39 2.68
CA ALA A 82 -4.88 -11.12 4.10
C ALA A 82 -5.80 -9.99 4.57
N SER A 83 -6.26 -9.10 3.68
CA SER A 83 -7.38 -8.20 3.94
C SER A 83 -8.72 -8.89 3.68
N ALA A 84 -9.65 -8.80 4.64
CA ALA A 84 -11.03 -9.24 4.49
C ALA A 84 -11.85 -8.27 3.63
N GLN A 85 -11.54 -6.99 3.71
CA GLN A 85 -12.18 -5.89 3.00
C GLN A 85 -11.15 -4.81 2.63
N GLY A 86 -11.53 -3.94 1.72
CA GLY A 86 -10.82 -2.68 1.47
C GLY A 86 -11.71 -1.51 1.83
N ALA A 87 -11.13 -0.31 1.77
CA ALA A 87 -11.80 0.94 2.06
C ALA A 87 -11.93 1.76 0.77
N GLN A 88 -13.13 2.23 0.47
CA GLN A 88 -13.37 3.34 -0.45
C GLN A 88 -13.30 4.63 0.36
N LEU A 89 -12.40 5.53 -0.01
CA LEU A 89 -12.29 6.89 0.52
C LEU A 89 -12.83 7.85 -0.54
N THR A 90 -13.81 8.65 -0.13
CA THR A 90 -14.53 9.59 -0.98
C THR A 90 -14.13 11.02 -0.63
N LEU A 91 -13.80 11.81 -1.64
CA LEU A 91 -13.95 13.25 -1.55
C LEU A 91 -15.27 13.62 -2.21
N ASP A 92 -16.14 14.34 -1.52
CA ASP A 92 -17.37 14.92 -2.04
C ASP A 92 -17.31 16.46 -1.91
N ASP A 93 -18.44 17.16 -2.04
CA ASP A 93 -18.53 18.61 -1.86
C ASP A 93 -18.51 19.07 -0.39
N THR A 94 -18.51 18.14 0.57
CA THR A 94 -18.51 18.39 2.01
C THR A 94 -17.20 18.02 2.70
N ALA A 95 -16.29 17.31 2.02
CA ALA A 95 -15.01 16.79 2.53
C ALA A 95 -13.96 17.89 2.83
N TYR A 96 -14.34 18.93 3.57
CA TYR A 96 -13.49 20.06 3.96
C TYR A 96 -13.30 20.05 5.49
N TRP A 97 -12.06 19.81 5.93
CA TRP A 97 -11.73 19.76 7.35
C TRP A 97 -11.40 21.16 7.89
N GLU A 98 -11.98 21.52 9.05
CA GLU A 98 -11.69 22.75 9.80
C GLU A 98 -11.71 24.07 8.98
N GLY A 99 -12.60 24.16 7.98
CA GLY A 99 -12.73 25.35 7.14
C GLY A 99 -11.54 25.60 6.21
N GLN A 100 -10.69 24.58 6.00
CA GLN A 100 -9.67 24.60 4.96
C GLN A 100 -10.29 24.65 3.56
N THR A 101 -9.48 25.02 2.58
CA THR A 101 -9.89 25.09 1.16
C THR A 101 -9.50 23.85 0.36
N MET A 102 -8.84 22.88 1.00
CA MET A 102 -8.47 21.60 0.40
C MET A 102 -9.49 20.55 0.80
N ARG A 103 -9.85 19.67 -0.13
CA ARG A 103 -10.69 18.51 0.18
C ARG A 103 -9.82 17.43 0.81
N ARG A 104 -10.28 16.82 1.90
CA ARG A 104 -9.50 15.87 2.70
C ARG A 104 -10.37 14.75 3.24
N THR A 105 -9.90 13.53 3.12
CA THR A 105 -10.39 12.36 3.84
C THR A 105 -9.20 11.47 4.13
N GLU A 106 -8.78 11.47 5.39
CA GLU A 106 -7.51 10.90 5.81
C GLU A 106 -7.67 10.14 7.13
N LEU A 107 -6.97 9.00 7.20
CA LEU A 107 -6.81 8.19 8.39
C LEU A 107 -5.34 8.20 8.80
N ILE A 108 -5.06 8.25 10.09
CA ILE A 108 -3.69 8.18 10.63
C ILE A 108 -3.55 6.91 11.49
N PRO A 109 -2.42 6.18 11.46
CA PRO A 109 -2.22 5.05 12.36
C PRO A 109 -2.41 5.41 13.84
N GLN A 110 -3.31 4.71 14.54
CA GLN A 110 -3.38 4.72 16.00
C GLN A 110 -2.48 3.60 16.53
N THR A 111 -1.29 3.95 17.05
CA THR A 111 -0.32 2.96 17.53
C THR A 111 0.66 3.52 18.54
N THR A 112 1.26 2.64 19.33
CA THR A 112 2.44 2.92 20.18
C THR A 112 3.69 2.23 19.67
N ALA A 113 3.61 1.48 18.57
CA ALA A 113 4.74 0.83 17.96
C ALA A 113 5.71 1.86 17.34
N ALA A 114 6.99 1.52 17.29
CA ALA A 114 8.05 2.36 16.73
C ALA A 114 8.01 2.36 15.19
N ILE A 115 6.91 2.81 14.60
CA ILE A 115 6.72 2.88 13.13
C ILE A 115 7.57 3.98 12.49
N ASN A 116 8.16 4.86 13.29
CA ASN A 116 9.04 5.96 12.87
C ASN A 116 10.53 5.74 13.25
N GLU A 117 10.95 4.50 13.54
CA GLU A 117 12.33 4.17 13.93
C GLU A 117 12.96 3.09 13.06
N GLY A 118 14.28 3.19 12.86
CA GLY A 118 15.04 2.19 12.11
C GLY A 118 14.61 2.09 10.65
N THR A 119 14.65 0.87 10.10
CA THR A 119 14.12 0.57 8.75
C THR A 119 12.76 -0.10 8.85
N VAL A 120 11.78 0.51 8.18
CA VAL A 120 10.39 0.05 8.13
C VAL A 120 9.83 0.15 6.72
N TRP A 121 8.80 -0.64 6.45
CA TRP A 121 8.08 -0.65 5.18
C TRP A 121 6.63 -0.27 5.42
N TYR A 122 6.21 0.83 4.80
CA TYR A 122 4.83 1.30 4.81
C TYR A 122 4.12 0.77 3.58
N HIS A 123 3.30 -0.26 3.75
CA HIS A 123 2.56 -0.93 2.68
C HIS A 123 1.17 -0.34 2.51
N PHE A 124 0.77 -0.19 1.25
CA PHE A 124 -0.62 0.05 0.86
C PHE A 124 -0.80 -0.36 -0.60
N SER A 125 -2.02 -0.77 -0.94
CA SER A 125 -2.46 -0.91 -2.32
C SER A 125 -3.53 0.14 -2.58
N MET A 126 -3.51 0.77 -3.75
CA MET A 126 -4.49 1.78 -4.17
C MET A 126 -5.03 1.51 -5.56
N MET A 127 -6.26 1.95 -5.82
CA MET A 127 -6.93 1.88 -7.13
C MET A 127 -7.95 3.02 -7.24
N ALA A 128 -8.23 3.49 -8.45
CA ALA A 128 -9.39 4.34 -8.74
C ALA A 128 -10.23 3.72 -9.85
N ASN A 129 -11.55 3.83 -9.76
CA ASN A 129 -12.47 3.35 -10.80
C ASN A 129 -12.77 4.46 -11.80
N ALA A 130 -13.24 4.12 -13.00
CA ALA A 130 -13.56 5.11 -14.02
C ALA A 130 -14.71 6.05 -13.61
N THR A 131 -15.62 5.56 -12.76
CA THR A 131 -16.64 6.38 -12.09
C THR A 131 -15.99 7.07 -10.89
N ASP A 132 -16.21 8.38 -10.75
CA ASP A 132 -15.65 9.21 -9.69
C ASP A 132 -14.11 9.10 -9.64
N PHE A 133 -13.48 9.09 -10.82
CA PHE A 133 -12.03 9.02 -10.94
C PHE A 133 -11.40 10.36 -10.49
N PRO A 134 -10.25 10.34 -9.79
CA PRO A 134 -9.58 11.57 -9.34
C PRO A 134 -9.32 12.56 -10.47
N SER A 135 -9.63 13.84 -10.24
CA SER A 135 -9.55 14.86 -11.29
C SER A 135 -8.13 15.00 -11.85
N PRO A 136 -7.90 14.84 -13.17
CA PRO A 136 -6.58 15.09 -13.75
C PRO A 136 -6.23 16.59 -13.78
N TYR A 137 -7.14 17.46 -13.33
CA TYR A 137 -7.01 18.90 -13.39
C TYR A 137 -6.61 19.52 -12.04
N ARG A 138 -6.50 18.75 -10.96
CA ARG A 138 -6.15 19.24 -9.63
C ARG A 138 -5.02 18.39 -9.06
N GLU A 139 -4.28 18.95 -8.12
CA GLU A 139 -3.21 18.22 -7.46
C GLU A 139 -3.79 17.41 -6.31
N HIS A 140 -3.52 16.10 -6.33
CA HIS A 140 -3.80 15.20 -5.23
C HIS A 140 -2.50 14.83 -4.53
N GLN A 141 -2.53 14.84 -3.20
CA GLN A 141 -1.49 14.31 -2.32
C GLN A 141 -2.08 13.09 -1.63
N ILE A 142 -1.43 11.94 -1.78
CA ILE A 142 -2.00 10.63 -1.46
C ILE A 142 -1.00 9.84 -0.63
N CYS A 143 -1.45 9.23 0.46
CA CYS A 143 -0.60 8.39 1.33
C CYS A 143 0.71 9.12 1.72
N PHE A 144 0.58 10.34 2.25
CA PHE A 144 1.68 11.27 2.49
C PHE A 144 2.04 11.36 3.97
N PHE A 145 3.30 11.72 4.27
CA PHE A 145 3.66 12.19 5.61
C PHE A 145 3.39 13.69 5.74
N GLU A 146 3.08 14.18 6.94
CA GLU A 146 2.81 15.61 7.21
C GLU A 146 3.92 16.56 6.73
N SER A 147 5.18 16.11 6.77
CA SER A 147 6.31 16.89 6.26
C SER A 147 6.54 16.78 4.74
N HIS A 148 5.73 15.98 4.04
CA HIS A 148 5.82 15.67 2.62
C HIS A 148 7.22 15.18 2.18
N PHE A 149 7.97 14.52 3.08
CA PHE A 149 9.28 13.98 2.70
C PHE A 149 9.15 12.85 1.67
N THR A 150 8.03 12.13 1.68
CA THR A 150 7.63 11.19 0.63
C THR A 150 6.10 11.09 0.57
N GLU A 151 5.56 10.91 -0.64
CA GLU A 151 4.13 10.82 -0.91
C GLU A 151 3.85 10.29 -2.32
N MET A 152 2.62 9.85 -2.58
CA MET A 152 2.10 9.72 -3.93
C MET A 152 1.40 11.01 -4.35
N LYS A 153 1.47 11.36 -5.64
CA LYS A 153 0.69 12.46 -6.21
C LYS A 153 -0.03 12.04 -7.48
N ALA A 154 -1.15 12.68 -7.77
CA ALA A 154 -1.88 12.53 -9.01
C ALA A 154 -2.43 13.88 -9.49
N GLY A 155 -2.81 13.91 -10.77
CA GLY A 155 -3.40 15.09 -11.38
C GLY A 155 -2.43 16.25 -11.56
N TRP A 156 -2.95 17.39 -12.01
CA TRP A 156 -2.13 18.56 -12.36
C TRP A 156 -1.42 19.12 -11.13
N ILE A 157 -0.08 19.09 -11.13
CA ILE A 157 0.73 19.64 -10.05
C ILE A 157 0.72 21.17 -10.09
N SER A 158 0.48 21.79 -8.93
CA SER A 158 0.29 23.23 -8.82
C SER A 158 1.50 24.01 -9.33
N GLY A 159 1.25 24.90 -10.27
CA GLY A 159 2.28 25.74 -10.90
C GLY A 159 2.90 25.14 -12.17
N GLU A 160 2.55 23.91 -12.56
CA GLU A 160 2.98 23.36 -13.84
C GLU A 160 2.28 24.01 -15.04
N ALA A 161 2.96 24.05 -16.18
CA ALA A 161 2.47 24.68 -17.40
C ALA A 161 1.34 23.91 -18.10
N ALA A 162 1.23 22.60 -17.85
CA ALA A 162 0.16 21.77 -18.40
C ALA A 162 -1.22 22.17 -17.82
N THR A 163 -2.30 21.80 -18.51
CA THR A 163 -3.66 22.02 -18.01
C THR A 163 -4.25 20.81 -17.31
N SER A 164 -3.70 19.62 -17.55
CA SER A 164 -4.09 18.36 -16.95
C SER A 164 -2.89 17.42 -16.89
N ASP A 165 -2.94 16.44 -16.00
CA ASP A 165 -1.95 15.39 -15.86
C ASP A 165 -2.64 14.07 -15.51
N GLY A 166 -2.31 13.01 -16.26
CA GLY A 166 -2.88 11.67 -16.08
C GLY A 166 -1.98 10.74 -15.28
N LEU A 167 -0.85 11.23 -14.76
CA LEU A 167 0.14 10.40 -14.10
C LEU A 167 -0.19 10.18 -12.61
N LEU A 168 0.14 8.97 -12.14
CA LEU A 168 0.38 8.67 -10.73
C LEU A 168 1.90 8.75 -10.49
N ARG A 169 2.29 9.52 -9.47
CA ARG A 169 3.69 9.89 -9.20
C ARG A 169 4.06 9.47 -7.80
N TRP A 170 5.30 9.03 -7.61
CA TRP A 170 5.93 8.95 -6.30
C TRP A 170 6.96 10.06 -6.18
N ASP A 171 6.79 10.88 -5.15
CA ASP A 171 7.58 12.06 -4.88
C ASP A 171 8.43 11.87 -3.62
N VAL A 172 9.63 12.43 -3.67
CA VAL A 172 10.54 12.58 -2.52
C VAL A 172 10.90 14.04 -2.41
N GLN A 173 10.56 14.68 -1.28
CA GLN A 173 10.77 16.11 -1.05
C GLN A 173 10.20 16.96 -2.21
N SER A 174 8.95 16.70 -2.59
CA SER A 174 8.23 17.35 -3.70
C SER A 174 8.88 17.22 -5.08
N VAL A 175 9.76 16.22 -5.28
CA VAL A 175 10.36 15.91 -6.58
C VAL A 175 9.97 14.50 -6.99
N THR A 176 9.27 14.37 -8.12
CA THR A 176 8.93 13.08 -8.72
C THR A 176 10.17 12.26 -9.02
N GLN A 177 10.26 11.07 -8.41
CA GLN A 177 11.32 10.09 -8.64
C GLN A 177 10.84 8.92 -9.50
N TRP A 178 9.54 8.68 -9.50
CA TRP A 178 8.90 7.63 -10.28
C TRP A 178 7.49 8.07 -10.71
N SER A 179 7.03 7.63 -11.88
CA SER A 179 5.66 7.85 -12.32
C SER A 179 5.19 6.77 -13.28
N THR A 180 3.87 6.67 -13.43
CA THR A 180 3.17 5.82 -14.41
C THR A 180 1.82 6.44 -14.76
N GLU A 181 1.14 5.95 -15.80
CA GLU A 181 -0.23 6.37 -16.09
C GLU A 181 -1.19 5.90 -14.99
N PHE A 182 -2.07 6.79 -14.52
CA PHE A 182 -3.10 6.44 -13.55
C PHE A 182 -4.32 5.87 -14.29
N GLU A 183 -4.36 4.55 -14.39
CA GLU A 183 -5.35 3.79 -15.13
C GLU A 183 -6.47 3.30 -14.21
N ALA A 184 -7.71 3.51 -14.66
CA ALA A 184 -8.89 3.04 -13.94
C ALA A 184 -8.92 1.50 -13.81
N GLY A 185 -9.26 1.02 -12.62
CA GLY A 185 -9.40 -0.41 -12.30
C GLY A 185 -8.08 -1.16 -12.12
N VAL A 186 -6.93 -0.47 -12.20
CA VAL A 186 -5.62 -1.07 -11.90
C VAL A 186 -5.31 -0.91 -10.41
N TRP A 187 -4.95 -2.01 -9.76
CA TRP A 187 -4.39 -1.99 -8.41
C TRP A 187 -2.90 -1.71 -8.47
N TYR A 188 -2.47 -0.63 -7.81
CA TYR A 188 -1.10 -0.21 -7.62
C TYR A 188 -0.67 -0.59 -6.21
N ASN A 189 0.25 -1.54 -6.09
CA ASN A 189 0.76 -2.01 -4.80
C ASN A 189 2.06 -1.29 -4.50
N ILE A 190 2.18 -0.69 -3.32
CA ILE A 190 3.29 0.19 -2.96
C ILE A 190 3.84 -0.21 -1.60
N ALA A 191 5.15 -0.14 -1.45
CA ALA A 191 5.77 0.00 -0.13
C ALA A 191 6.85 1.09 -0.14
N TYR A 192 6.76 2.04 0.79
CA TYR A 192 7.86 2.95 1.07
C TYR A 192 8.88 2.24 1.96
N GLU A 193 10.12 2.11 1.49
CA GLU A 193 11.25 1.61 2.29
C GLU A 193 11.90 2.80 2.99
N ILE A 194 11.59 3.01 4.27
CA ILE A 194 12.03 4.19 5.01
C ILE A 194 13.07 3.77 6.03
N ASN A 195 14.22 4.44 6.01
CA ASN A 195 15.21 4.34 7.07
C ASN A 195 15.31 5.67 7.81
N PHE A 196 14.67 5.75 8.97
CA PHE A 196 14.63 6.96 9.80
C PHE A 196 15.99 7.28 10.46
N THR A 197 16.87 6.28 10.63
CA THR A 197 18.23 6.50 11.16
C THR A 197 19.16 7.07 10.09
N ALA A 198 19.08 6.56 8.86
CA ALA A 198 19.91 6.99 7.74
C ALA A 198 19.36 8.22 7.01
N GLY A 199 18.09 8.57 7.23
CA GLY A 199 17.41 9.64 6.50
C GLY A 199 17.26 9.29 5.02
N THR A 200 16.72 8.10 4.72
CA THR A 200 16.53 7.66 3.33
C THR A 200 15.15 7.07 3.08
N VAL A 201 14.67 7.20 1.85
CA VAL A 201 13.44 6.54 1.38
C VAL A 201 13.68 5.88 0.02
N GLY A 202 13.21 4.63 -0.14
CA GLY A 202 13.13 3.89 -1.40
C GLY A 202 11.69 3.53 -1.74
N PHE A 203 11.47 3.05 -2.97
CA PHE A 203 10.12 2.78 -3.49
C PHE A 203 10.02 1.38 -4.07
N TRP A 204 9.08 0.62 -3.53
CA TRP A 204 8.70 -0.70 -4.01
C TRP A 204 7.33 -0.62 -4.65
N TYR A 205 7.19 -1.29 -5.79
CA TYR A 205 5.99 -1.15 -6.61
C TYR A 205 5.69 -2.43 -7.38
N SER A 206 4.39 -2.70 -7.57
CA SER A 206 3.88 -3.64 -8.56
C SER A 206 2.43 -3.29 -8.93
N THR A 207 1.87 -3.99 -9.91
CA THR A 207 0.44 -3.91 -10.22
C THR A 207 -0.28 -5.24 -10.09
N GLY A 208 -1.59 -5.17 -9.82
CA GLY A 208 -2.47 -6.32 -9.73
C GLY A 208 -1.99 -7.31 -8.68
N GLY A 209 -1.82 -8.58 -9.07
CA GLY A 209 -1.40 -9.67 -8.16
C GLY A 209 0.11 -9.94 -8.11
N ASN A 210 0.93 -9.11 -8.75
CA ASN A 210 2.38 -9.30 -8.84
C ASN A 210 3.07 -8.93 -7.54
N ASP A 211 4.16 -9.61 -7.21
CA ASP A 211 4.97 -9.26 -6.05
C ASP A 211 5.68 -7.92 -6.26
N LEU A 212 5.85 -7.15 -5.18
CA LEU A 212 6.56 -5.88 -5.15
C LEU A 212 8.01 -6.05 -5.61
N VAL A 213 8.48 -5.11 -6.42
CA VAL A 213 9.89 -4.97 -6.78
C VAL A 213 10.39 -3.57 -6.41
N GLN A 214 11.63 -3.48 -5.94
CA GLN A 214 12.27 -2.20 -5.68
C GLN A 214 12.47 -1.48 -7.01
N THR A 215 11.66 -0.46 -7.25
CA THR A 215 11.66 0.30 -8.51
C THR A 215 12.57 1.52 -8.41
N VAL A 216 12.71 2.08 -7.21
CA VAL A 216 13.71 3.11 -6.91
C VAL A 216 14.46 2.74 -5.64
N ALA A 217 15.79 2.69 -5.74
CA ALA A 217 16.67 2.42 -4.60
C ALA A 217 16.60 3.56 -3.57
N PRO A 218 16.89 3.30 -2.28
CA PRO A 218 16.84 4.31 -1.24
C PRO A 218 17.72 5.51 -1.55
N MET A 219 17.14 6.70 -1.42
CA MET A 219 17.81 7.98 -1.61
C MET A 219 17.64 8.88 -0.40
N ALA A 220 18.49 9.90 -0.27
CA ALA A 220 18.44 10.83 0.86
C ALA A 220 17.10 11.58 0.89
N ALA A 221 16.50 11.64 2.08
CA ALA A 221 15.28 12.39 2.37
C ALA A 221 15.34 12.93 3.80
N SER A 222 14.60 13.99 4.06
CA SER A 222 14.42 14.53 5.42
C SER A 222 13.39 13.69 6.19
N ALA A 223 13.61 12.37 6.29
CA ALA A 223 12.69 11.42 6.89
C ALA A 223 12.53 11.70 8.39
N SER A 224 11.41 12.31 8.76
CA SER A 224 11.04 12.63 10.12
C SER A 224 9.55 12.39 10.28
N SER A 225 9.20 11.65 11.34
CA SER A 225 7.81 11.33 11.68
C SER A 225 7.69 11.28 13.21
N ASN A 226 6.54 11.70 13.73
CA ASN A 226 6.18 11.54 15.14
C ASN A 226 5.41 10.23 15.43
N GLY A 227 5.20 9.39 14.42
CA GLY A 227 4.42 8.15 14.50
C GLY A 227 2.90 8.34 14.41
N GLN A 228 2.43 9.57 14.19
CA GLN A 228 1.02 9.98 14.11
C GLN A 228 0.82 11.04 13.01
N ASP A 229 1.56 10.90 11.90
CA ASP A 229 1.64 11.92 10.85
C ASP A 229 1.78 11.31 9.45
N TRP A 230 1.47 10.02 9.31
CA TRP A 230 1.27 9.39 8.01
C TRP A 230 -0.22 9.32 7.70
N HIS A 231 -0.61 9.99 6.63
CA HIS A 231 -1.99 10.16 6.21
C HIS A 231 -2.35 9.13 5.15
N LEU A 232 -2.99 8.03 5.57
CA LEU A 232 -3.66 7.12 4.66
C LEU A 232 -4.93 7.80 4.14
N GLY A 233 -4.87 8.31 2.92
CA GLY A 233 -6.01 8.93 2.28
C GLY A 233 -5.58 9.89 1.21
N VAL A 234 -6.39 10.92 1.01
CA VAL A 234 -6.22 11.89 -0.08
C VAL A 234 -6.51 13.31 0.41
N LEU A 235 -5.63 14.21 0.01
CA LEU A 235 -5.81 15.66 0.03
C LEU A 235 -5.85 16.15 -1.42
N GLU A 236 -6.84 16.97 -1.77
CA GLU A 236 -6.92 17.61 -3.09
C GLU A 236 -6.85 19.15 -2.97
N LEU A 237 -5.86 19.75 -3.64
CA LEU A 237 -5.71 21.19 -3.69
C LEU A 237 -6.77 21.84 -4.58
N PRO A 238 -7.31 23.03 -4.22
CA PRO A 238 -8.25 23.76 -5.05
C PRO A 238 -7.58 24.32 -6.30
N ARG A 239 -8.34 24.43 -7.40
CA ARG A 239 -7.89 25.12 -8.62
C ARG A 239 -9.00 25.99 -9.20
N GLY A 240 -8.70 27.28 -9.38
CA GLY A 240 -9.65 28.23 -9.96
C GLY A 240 -10.16 27.78 -11.33
N GLY A 241 -11.49 27.79 -11.50
CA GLY A 241 -12.16 27.36 -12.74
C GLY A 241 -12.52 25.87 -12.78
N TYR A 242 -12.19 25.10 -11.75
CA TYR A 242 -12.54 23.68 -11.62
C TYR A 242 -13.41 23.51 -10.37
N THR A 243 -14.63 23.03 -10.56
CA THR A 243 -15.56 22.73 -9.47
C THR A 243 -15.29 21.33 -8.94
N ASP A 244 -15.67 21.09 -7.69
CA ASP A 244 -15.63 19.77 -7.10
C ASP A 244 -16.53 18.80 -7.87
N THR A 245 -16.06 17.57 -7.95
CA THR A 245 -16.83 16.38 -8.34
C THR A 245 -16.51 15.30 -7.33
N ASP A 246 -17.43 14.37 -7.11
CA ASP A 246 -17.16 13.22 -6.24
C ASP A 246 -15.97 12.43 -6.80
N GLU A 247 -15.07 12.03 -5.92
CA GLU A 247 -13.86 11.28 -6.25
C GLU A 247 -13.66 10.14 -5.27
N ASN A 248 -13.32 8.98 -5.80
CA ASN A 248 -13.23 7.73 -5.06
C ASN A 248 -11.87 7.08 -5.26
N LEU A 249 -11.13 6.88 -4.17
CA LEU A 249 -9.94 6.04 -4.12
C LEU A 249 -10.19 4.81 -3.24
N TYR A 250 -9.70 3.66 -3.69
CA TYR A 250 -9.88 2.38 -3.03
C TYR A 250 -8.55 1.92 -2.46
N PHE A 251 -8.53 1.49 -1.20
CA PHE A 251 -7.33 1.09 -0.47
C PHE A 251 -7.47 -0.30 0.15
N SER A 252 -6.40 -1.09 0.12
CA SER A 252 -6.29 -2.37 0.85
C SER A 252 -4.83 -2.71 1.14
N GLY A 253 -4.58 -3.80 1.87
CA GLY A 253 -3.21 -4.24 2.16
C GLY A 253 -2.40 -3.19 2.92
N VAL A 254 -3.06 -2.38 3.76
CA VAL A 254 -2.43 -1.28 4.48
C VAL A 254 -1.84 -1.78 5.79
N TYR A 255 -0.52 -1.73 5.94
CA TYR A 255 0.16 -2.12 7.18
C TYR A 255 1.60 -1.59 7.20
N ILE A 256 2.23 -1.62 8.37
CA ILE A 256 3.64 -1.25 8.53
C ILE A 256 4.38 -2.44 9.10
N GLU A 257 5.53 -2.79 8.51
CA GLU A 257 6.38 -3.88 9.00
C GLU A 257 7.83 -3.47 9.17
N SER A 258 8.58 -4.28 9.90
CA SER A 258 10.02 -4.15 10.13
C SER A 258 10.76 -5.46 9.84
N GLY A 259 12.09 -5.40 9.80
CA GLY A 259 12.95 -6.55 9.53
C GLY A 259 13.17 -6.81 8.05
N SER A 260 12.27 -7.56 7.40
CA SER A 260 12.38 -7.91 5.98
C SER A 260 11.08 -7.61 5.26
N ILE A 261 11.18 -7.08 4.05
CA ILE A 261 9.98 -6.76 3.28
C ILE A 261 9.23 -8.03 2.85
N THR A 262 7.92 -8.02 3.07
CA THR A 262 6.95 -8.93 2.45
C THR A 262 6.63 -8.40 1.05
N THR A 263 7.21 -9.01 0.02
CA THR A 263 6.94 -8.56 -1.37
C THR A 263 5.60 -9.06 -1.91
N SER A 264 5.04 -10.13 -1.34
CA SER A 264 3.78 -10.66 -1.83
C SER A 264 2.61 -9.77 -1.43
N VAL A 265 1.82 -9.36 -2.42
CA VAL A 265 0.58 -8.57 -2.21
C VAL A 265 -0.51 -9.35 -1.49
N SER A 266 -0.33 -10.66 -1.32
CA SER A 266 -1.20 -11.50 -0.49
C SER A 266 -1.04 -11.24 1.03
N GLY A 267 -0.09 -10.37 1.40
CA GLY A 267 0.22 -9.98 2.77
C GLY A 267 1.12 -10.99 3.50
N PRO A 268 1.58 -10.64 4.72
CA PRO A 268 2.39 -11.54 5.54
C PRO A 268 1.67 -12.88 5.78
N GLY A 269 2.35 -13.99 5.48
CA GLY A 269 1.79 -15.35 5.58
C GLY A 269 1.06 -15.87 4.33
N GLY A 270 0.79 -15.03 3.33
CA GLY A 270 0.09 -15.43 2.09
C GLY A 270 0.89 -16.35 1.16
N GLU A 271 2.23 -16.22 1.15
CA GLU A 271 3.17 -17.10 0.43
C GLU A 271 3.04 -18.57 0.85
N PHE A 272 2.86 -18.83 2.15
CA PHE A 272 2.63 -20.19 2.66
C PHE A 272 1.35 -20.79 2.09
N CYS A 273 0.29 -20.00 1.97
CA CYS A 273 -0.98 -20.42 1.38
C CYS A 273 -0.82 -20.74 -0.12
N ARG A 274 -0.11 -19.90 -0.88
CA ARG A 274 0.19 -20.13 -2.32
C ARG A 274 1.04 -21.38 -2.53
N LEU A 275 2.07 -21.60 -1.71
CA LEU A 275 2.95 -22.77 -1.83
C LEU A 275 2.22 -24.07 -1.48
N VAL A 276 1.39 -24.07 -0.43
CA VAL A 276 0.55 -25.22 -0.06
C VAL A 276 -0.48 -25.51 -1.15
N ALA A 277 -1.13 -24.50 -1.72
CA ALA A 277 -2.08 -24.66 -2.82
C ALA A 277 -1.39 -25.23 -4.08
N ARG A 278 -0.21 -24.72 -4.46
CA ARG A 278 0.58 -25.25 -5.57
C ARG A 278 1.06 -26.68 -5.32
N ALA A 279 1.47 -27.01 -4.09
CA ALA A 279 1.89 -28.35 -3.72
C ALA A 279 0.72 -29.34 -3.77
N ARG A 280 -0.47 -28.96 -3.28
CA ARG A 280 -1.69 -29.76 -3.39
C ARG A 280 -2.11 -29.97 -4.84
N PHE A 281 -2.14 -28.93 -5.66
CA PHE A 281 -2.49 -29.03 -7.08
C PHE A 281 -1.56 -29.99 -7.84
N ARG A 282 -0.24 -29.93 -7.59
CA ARG A 282 0.72 -30.88 -8.17
C ARG A 282 0.54 -32.31 -7.66
N ALA A 283 0.16 -32.48 -6.40
CA ALA A 283 -0.10 -33.80 -5.83
C ALA A 283 -1.38 -34.44 -6.40
N GLU A 284 -2.41 -33.63 -6.67
CA GLU A 284 -3.68 -34.08 -7.26
C GLU A 284 -3.61 -34.25 -8.78
N HIS A 285 -2.69 -33.57 -9.46
CA HIS A 285 -2.52 -33.62 -10.92
C HIS A 285 -1.06 -33.88 -11.36
N PRO A 286 -0.48 -35.05 -11.03
CA PRO A 286 0.93 -35.37 -11.30
C PRO A 286 1.29 -35.47 -12.79
N TRP A 287 0.29 -35.48 -13.68
CA TRP A 287 0.44 -35.61 -15.13
C TRP A 287 0.55 -34.26 -15.85
N ILE A 288 0.26 -33.15 -15.16
CA ILE A 288 0.36 -31.81 -15.71
C ILE A 288 1.79 -31.30 -15.40
N ARG A 289 2.67 -31.40 -16.39
CA ARG A 289 3.98 -30.75 -16.39
C ARG A 289 3.93 -29.47 -17.20
#